data_AF-A0A9W8M6J7-F1
#
_entry.id   AF-A0A9W8M6J7-F1
#
_cell.length_a   1.000
_cell.length_b   1.000
_cell.length_c   1.000
_cell.angle_alpha   90.00
_cell.angle_beta   90.00
_cell.angle_gamma   90.00
#
_symmetry.space_group_name_H-M   'P 1'
#
loop_
_entity.id
_entity.type
_entity.pdbx_description
1 polymer ?
#
loop_
_entity_poly.entity_id
_entity_poly.type
_entity_poly.pdbx_seq_one_letter_code
_entity_poly.pdbx_strand_id
1 'polypeptide(L)'
;MNAVLEQYESGKPITEGTLGNLTALQDAALRDLWRRLLAIFPNSAAAAAAGNSQSAAIDTDEVDPTATLSPALSPGVSPTPPLSANPMDHSKRSSRLRQSSASPATTPTSDKQRSSSSTSWFSFGGAAKPEPTSYRQLVGDVAPESSRPPERYSSAVMTRAAPTVRDAFWDTVLCDHPDVLLLRFLRARKWKPEDALTMLLACLRWRLTEDIDWLIWTGESRLNLALMRSGMGALHRTDRIGQPVLHIPVRLNDPKAQPLEQIVEYTIYLMEVARCVLHPPVEKVCLLVDTTDMSLANMDWNFFRTFLHYLEHYYPECLGLVLIYNASWVFNSLWKLIRPLLDPVVASKVQFAASQKDLQRFIAPENLPIELGGSDRFTYTYAMPTEKENAPMFDSSAYDSAADKRHTACDDFEAATRAWANATVSPAEFLPHARTLAADSVIAASKAMDKYRRARTQYHRTGVIADNLTVNWESS
;
A
#
# COMPACT_ATOMS: atom_id res chain seq x y z
N MET A 1 6.33 11.70 -26.59
CA MET A 1 7.19 10.52 -26.40
C MET A 1 6.86 9.96 -25.01
N ASN A 2 7.22 8.71 -24.68
CA ASN A 2 6.79 8.13 -23.39
C ASN A 2 7.78 8.57 -22.31
N ALA A 3 7.36 9.41 -21.36
CA ALA A 3 8.18 9.95 -20.29
C ALA A 3 8.83 8.87 -19.39
N VAL A 4 8.32 7.64 -19.40
CA VAL A 4 9.00 6.50 -18.75
C VAL A 4 10.23 6.08 -19.55
N LEU A 5 10.14 5.96 -20.88
CA LEU A 5 11.28 5.58 -21.73
C LEU A 5 12.39 6.65 -21.72
N GLU A 6 12.01 7.93 -21.70
CA GLU A 6 12.95 9.07 -21.63
C GLU A 6 13.89 9.00 -20.41
N GLN A 7 13.45 8.40 -19.29
CA GLN A 7 14.28 8.18 -18.10
C GLN A 7 15.39 7.15 -18.34
N TYR A 8 15.08 6.04 -19.01
CA TYR A 8 16.06 5.00 -19.32
C TYR A 8 16.99 5.40 -20.47
N GLU A 9 16.51 6.20 -21.42
CA GLU A 9 17.33 6.77 -22.51
C GLU A 9 18.31 7.84 -21.99
N SER A 10 17.90 8.66 -21.02
CA SER A 10 18.77 9.64 -20.37
C SER A 10 19.64 9.07 -19.24
N GLY A 11 19.35 7.85 -18.78
CA GLY A 11 20.01 7.21 -17.63
C GLY A 11 19.75 7.93 -16.30
N LYS A 12 18.68 8.72 -16.20
CA LYS A 12 18.35 9.52 -15.01
C LYS A 12 16.84 9.44 -14.72
N PRO A 13 16.43 9.24 -13.46
CA PRO A 13 15.01 9.34 -13.09
C PRO A 13 14.51 10.78 -13.31
N ILE A 14 13.25 10.94 -13.70
CA ILE A 14 12.60 12.25 -13.71
C ILE A 14 12.31 12.62 -12.26
N THR A 15 12.95 13.70 -11.81
CA THR A 15 12.81 14.23 -10.45
C THR A 15 11.80 15.37 -10.32
N GLU A 16 11.16 15.82 -11.41
CA GLU A 16 10.17 16.92 -11.29
C GLU A 16 9.05 16.53 -10.32
N GLY A 17 8.83 17.37 -9.30
CA GLY A 17 7.82 17.10 -8.28
C GLY A 17 8.24 16.12 -7.19
N THR A 18 9.52 15.71 -7.13
CA THR A 18 10.10 14.99 -5.99
C THR A 18 10.77 15.96 -5.01
N LEU A 19 11.22 15.43 -3.87
CA LEU A 19 11.95 16.22 -2.88
C LEU A 19 13.14 16.97 -3.53
N GLY A 20 13.29 18.26 -3.19
CA GLY A 20 14.34 19.13 -3.73
C GLY A 20 14.17 19.58 -5.19
N ASN A 21 13.11 19.14 -5.90
CA ASN A 21 12.92 19.35 -7.34
C ASN A 21 11.51 19.87 -7.66
N LEU A 22 11.04 20.83 -6.86
CA LEU A 22 9.71 21.43 -6.97
C LEU A 22 9.75 22.74 -7.76
N THR A 23 8.78 22.95 -8.65
CA THR A 23 8.49 24.29 -9.18
C THR A 23 7.83 25.18 -8.11
N ALA A 24 7.80 26.50 -8.29
CA ALA A 24 7.19 27.41 -7.33
C ALA A 24 5.70 27.12 -7.04
N LEU A 25 4.94 26.61 -8.04
CA LEU A 25 3.56 26.19 -7.86
C LEU A 25 3.44 24.88 -7.06
N GLN A 26 4.41 23.98 -7.24
CA GLN A 26 4.48 22.70 -6.51
C GLN A 26 4.88 22.91 -5.05
N ASP A 27 5.83 23.81 -4.77
CA ASP A 27 6.18 24.25 -3.41
C ASP A 27 4.98 24.92 -2.71
N ALA A 28 4.25 25.80 -3.40
CA ALA A 28 3.05 26.42 -2.86
C ALA A 28 1.94 25.38 -2.53
N ALA A 29 1.76 24.36 -3.37
CA ALA A 29 0.83 23.26 -3.12
C ALA A 29 1.26 22.38 -1.94
N LEU A 30 2.56 22.12 -1.76
CA LEU A 30 3.11 21.42 -0.60
C LEU A 30 2.90 22.22 0.70
N ARG A 31 3.13 23.54 0.68
CA ARG A 31 2.82 24.43 1.82
C ARG A 31 1.34 24.40 2.19
N ASP A 32 0.45 24.42 1.21
CA ASP A 32 -1.00 24.40 1.44
C ASP A 32 -1.46 23.07 2.06
N LEU A 33 -0.95 21.95 1.54
CA LEU A 33 -1.25 20.63 2.10
C LEU A 33 -0.74 20.50 3.55
N TRP A 34 0.48 20.97 3.84
CA TRP A 34 1.00 21.02 5.21
C TRP A 34 0.16 21.90 6.13
N ARG A 35 -0.24 23.11 5.69
CA ARG A 35 -1.11 23.99 6.49
C ARG A 35 -2.42 23.30 6.86
N ARG A 36 -3.05 22.60 5.90
CA ARG A 36 -4.31 21.88 6.13
C ARG A 36 -4.12 20.68 7.06
N LEU A 37 -3.07 19.87 6.86
CA LEU A 37 -2.78 18.70 7.69
C LEU A 37 -2.45 19.10 9.15
N LEU A 38 -1.58 20.11 9.33
CA LEU A 38 -1.20 20.64 10.64
C LEU A 38 -2.32 21.40 11.38
N ALA A 39 -3.44 21.68 10.71
CA ALA A 39 -4.66 22.20 11.34
C ALA A 39 -5.58 21.09 11.87
N ILE A 40 -5.43 19.85 11.38
CA ILE A 40 -6.14 18.66 11.88
C ILE A 40 -5.39 18.04 13.08
N PHE A 41 -4.06 18.17 13.11
CA PHE A 41 -3.26 17.67 14.22
C PHE A 41 -3.64 18.36 15.54
N PRO A 42 -3.77 17.61 16.65
CA PRO A 42 -4.07 18.21 17.95
C PRO A 42 -2.96 19.18 18.33
N ASN A 43 -3.33 20.39 18.77
CA ASN A 43 -2.36 21.39 19.21
C ASN A 43 -1.57 20.84 20.42
N SER A 44 -0.30 20.49 20.24
CA SER A 44 0.57 19.95 21.30
C SER A 44 0.59 20.87 22.54
N ALA A 45 0.63 22.20 22.36
CA ALA A 45 0.52 23.18 23.44
C ALA A 45 -0.83 23.16 24.20
N ALA A 46 -1.94 22.78 23.53
CA ALA A 46 -3.24 22.62 24.17
C ALA A 46 -3.36 21.25 24.86
N ALA A 47 -2.77 20.19 24.29
CA ALA A 47 -2.71 18.87 24.90
C ALA A 47 -1.85 18.86 26.18
N ALA A 48 -0.73 19.58 26.19
CA ALA A 48 0.12 19.77 27.37
C ALA A 48 -0.56 20.61 28.47
N ALA A 49 -1.48 21.53 28.11
CA ALA A 49 -2.30 22.27 29.06
C ALA A 49 -3.51 21.46 29.56
N ALA A 50 -4.06 20.57 28.72
CA ALA A 50 -5.19 19.69 29.03
C ALA A 50 -4.74 18.40 29.74
N GLY A 51 -4.12 18.56 30.92
CA GLY A 51 -3.96 17.44 31.85
C GLY A 51 -5.32 16.83 32.20
N ASN A 52 -5.50 15.55 31.87
CA ASN A 52 -6.71 14.73 31.93
C ASN A 52 -7.81 14.96 30.86
N SER A 53 -8.02 13.90 30.08
CA SER A 53 -9.30 13.43 29.51
C SER A 53 -10.12 14.40 28.65
N GLN A 54 -9.77 14.50 27.36
CA GLN A 54 -10.66 14.22 26.21
C GLN A 54 -9.91 14.43 24.88
N SER A 55 -9.48 13.34 24.24
CA SER A 55 -8.98 13.38 22.86
C SER A 55 -10.15 13.24 21.88
N ALA A 56 -10.21 14.09 20.85
CA ALA A 56 -11.18 13.94 19.77
C ALA A 56 -10.94 12.61 19.04
N ALA A 57 -11.82 11.64 19.30
CA ALA A 57 -11.83 10.37 18.58
C ALA A 57 -12.28 10.59 17.13
N ILE A 58 -11.78 9.77 16.21
CA ILE A 58 -12.35 9.66 14.87
C ILE A 58 -13.71 8.98 15.05
N ASP A 59 -14.79 9.75 14.92
CA ASP A 59 -16.14 9.18 14.93
C ASP A 59 -16.33 8.32 13.67
N THR A 60 -16.60 7.04 13.86
CA THR A 60 -16.77 6.09 12.76
C THR A 60 -18.19 6.10 12.18
N ASP A 61 -19.15 6.76 12.83
CA ASP A 61 -20.59 6.59 12.58
C ASP A 61 -21.39 7.90 12.44
N GLU A 62 -20.84 8.96 11.81
CA GLU A 62 -21.70 10.08 11.37
C GLU A 62 -21.29 10.73 10.02
N VAL A 63 -21.74 10.12 8.91
CA VAL A 63 -21.98 10.83 7.63
C VAL A 63 -23.31 10.32 7.02
N ASP A 64 -24.23 11.25 6.75
CA ASP A 64 -25.55 10.99 6.16
C ASP A 64 -25.46 10.25 4.80
N PRO A 65 -26.02 9.03 4.67
CA PRO A 65 -25.95 8.24 3.43
C PRO A 65 -26.94 8.69 2.34
N THR A 66 -27.64 9.83 2.50
CA THR A 66 -28.69 10.30 1.59
C THR A 66 -28.39 11.59 0.81
N ALA A 67 -27.16 12.11 0.87
CA ALA A 67 -26.72 13.24 0.05
C ALA A 67 -26.45 12.84 -1.43
N THR A 68 -27.53 12.58 -2.18
CA THR A 68 -27.48 12.32 -3.63
C THR A 68 -26.93 13.51 -4.43
N LEU A 69 -25.67 13.43 -4.90
CA LEU A 69 -25.16 14.29 -5.96
C LEU A 69 -25.40 13.62 -7.33
N SER A 70 -26.58 13.84 -7.89
CA SER A 70 -26.89 13.44 -9.27
C SER A 70 -26.02 14.22 -10.28
N PRO A 71 -25.54 13.58 -11.37
CA PRO A 71 -24.68 14.23 -12.35
C PRO A 71 -25.49 15.17 -13.26
N ALA A 72 -25.30 16.48 -13.10
CA ALA A 72 -25.85 17.49 -14.00
C ALA A 72 -25.01 17.59 -15.28
N LEU A 73 -25.27 16.71 -16.25
CA LEU A 73 -24.95 16.96 -17.66
C LEU A 73 -26.23 17.42 -18.38
N SER A 74 -26.31 18.72 -18.70
CA SER A 74 -27.40 19.24 -19.52
C SER A 74 -27.22 18.82 -21.00
N PRO A 75 -28.29 18.39 -21.68
CA PRO A 75 -28.21 17.90 -23.06
C PRO A 75 -28.37 19.02 -24.09
N GLY A 76 -27.81 18.82 -25.28
CA GLY A 76 -28.04 19.69 -26.42
C GLY A 76 -27.61 19.06 -27.75
N VAL A 77 -28.54 18.35 -28.40
CA VAL A 77 -28.84 18.32 -29.85
C VAL A 77 -29.90 17.24 -30.09
N SER A 78 -30.96 17.59 -30.82
CA SER A 78 -32.15 16.75 -31.05
C SER A 78 -31.98 15.70 -32.16
N PRO A 79 -32.74 14.59 -32.14
CA PRO A 79 -32.69 13.54 -33.16
C PRO A 79 -33.64 13.78 -34.35
N THR A 80 -33.34 13.15 -35.48
CA THR A 80 -34.26 12.96 -36.63
C THR A 80 -34.83 11.52 -36.66
N PRO A 81 -36.03 11.28 -37.23
CA PRO A 81 -36.83 10.07 -36.97
C PRO A 81 -36.63 8.91 -37.99
N PRO A 82 -37.22 7.72 -37.76
CA PRO A 82 -36.80 6.45 -38.39
C PRO A 82 -37.69 5.96 -39.55
N LEU A 83 -37.30 4.86 -40.20
CA LEU A 83 -38.11 4.13 -41.19
C LEU A 83 -38.19 2.61 -40.92
N SER A 84 -39.39 2.19 -40.50
CA SER A 84 -40.16 0.97 -40.83
C SER A 84 -39.48 -0.27 -41.45
N ALA A 85 -39.71 -1.45 -40.86
CA ALA A 85 -40.49 -2.56 -41.46
C ALA A 85 -40.78 -3.72 -40.47
N ASN A 86 -41.95 -4.36 -40.59
CA ASN A 86 -42.46 -5.53 -39.82
C ASN A 86 -42.31 -6.86 -40.65
N PRO A 87 -42.96 -8.00 -40.31
CA PRO A 87 -42.68 -8.95 -39.21
C PRO A 87 -42.68 -10.44 -39.67
N MET A 88 -42.51 -11.43 -38.77
CA MET A 88 -42.98 -12.86 -38.85
C MET A 88 -42.48 -13.65 -37.61
N ASP A 89 -43.03 -14.80 -37.17
CA ASP A 89 -44.40 -15.30 -36.99
C ASP A 89 -44.39 -16.46 -35.94
N HIS A 90 -45.56 -16.96 -35.51
CA HIS A 90 -45.80 -17.81 -34.34
C HIS A 90 -45.44 -19.32 -34.43
N SER A 91 -45.13 -19.93 -33.27
CA SER A 91 -45.58 -21.28 -32.88
C SER A 91 -45.34 -21.55 -31.37
N LYS A 92 -46.33 -21.42 -30.48
CA LYS A 92 -47.22 -22.49 -29.95
C LYS A 92 -46.51 -23.74 -29.37
N ARG A 93 -46.55 -23.90 -28.03
CA ARG A 93 -47.39 -24.93 -27.38
C ARG A 93 -47.59 -24.69 -25.88
N SER A 94 -48.68 -25.23 -25.35
CA SER A 94 -49.11 -25.13 -23.96
C SER A 94 -49.10 -26.49 -23.26
N SER A 95 -49.01 -26.49 -21.94
CA SER A 95 -49.87 -27.34 -21.08
C SER A 95 -49.93 -26.77 -19.65
N ARG A 96 -51.10 -26.91 -19.01
CA ARG A 96 -51.36 -26.59 -17.60
C ARG A 96 -51.55 -27.91 -16.84
N LEU A 97 -51.32 -27.90 -15.52
CA LEU A 97 -52.23 -28.34 -14.43
C LEU A 97 -51.51 -27.92 -13.10
N ARG A 98 -52.11 -27.22 -12.10
CA ARG A 98 -53.17 -27.62 -11.13
C ARG A 98 -52.84 -28.95 -10.41
N GLN A 99 -52.99 -29.18 -9.10
CA GLN A 99 -53.59 -28.48 -7.93
C GLN A 99 -53.07 -29.19 -6.63
N SER A 100 -53.29 -28.81 -5.35
CA SER A 100 -53.89 -27.63 -4.66
C SER A 100 -53.55 -27.64 -3.14
N SER A 101 -53.82 -26.51 -2.46
CA SER A 101 -54.35 -26.40 -1.07
C SER A 101 -53.64 -27.03 0.15
N ALA A 102 -53.28 -26.19 1.14
CA ALA A 102 -53.95 -26.14 2.46
C ALA A 102 -53.49 -24.95 3.34
N SER A 103 -54.44 -24.41 4.12
CA SER A 103 -54.33 -23.41 5.22
C SER A 103 -55.29 -23.90 6.34
N PRO A 104 -55.31 -23.41 7.62
CA PRO A 104 -54.94 -22.05 8.06
C PRO A 104 -54.33 -21.84 9.48
N ALA A 105 -53.82 -20.61 9.67
CA ALA A 105 -53.88 -19.72 10.86
C ALA A 105 -53.74 -20.22 12.32
N THR A 106 -52.80 -19.60 13.05
CA THR A 106 -53.13 -18.81 14.26
C THR A 106 -52.03 -17.78 14.59
N THR A 107 -52.42 -16.55 14.93
CA THR A 107 -51.56 -15.52 15.57
C THR A 107 -51.81 -15.49 17.08
N PRO A 108 -50.87 -14.95 17.87
CA PRO A 108 -51.13 -13.62 18.43
C PRO A 108 -49.95 -12.64 18.36
N THR A 109 -50.29 -11.37 18.53
CA THR A 109 -49.44 -10.17 18.42
C THR A 109 -48.70 -9.79 19.70
N SER A 110 -47.51 -9.19 19.56
CA SER A 110 -47.08 -8.06 20.40
C SER A 110 -45.96 -7.25 19.73
N ASP A 111 -46.06 -5.92 19.77
CA ASP A 111 -45.09 -4.98 19.20
C ASP A 111 -43.73 -4.95 19.92
N LYS A 112 -42.64 -4.68 19.17
CA LYS A 112 -41.91 -3.39 19.29
C LYS A 112 -40.73 -3.23 18.32
N GLN A 113 -40.56 -1.98 17.89
CA GLN A 113 -39.32 -1.30 17.46
C GLN A 113 -38.52 -1.91 16.30
N ARG A 114 -38.76 -1.35 15.10
CA ARG A 114 -37.75 -1.28 14.03
C ARG A 114 -36.52 -0.51 14.51
N SER A 115 -35.35 -1.14 14.46
CA SER A 115 -34.06 -0.45 14.35
C SER A 115 -33.53 -0.61 12.92
N SER A 116 -33.08 0.49 12.32
CA SER A 116 -32.53 0.50 10.96
C SER A 116 -31.10 -0.04 10.96
N SER A 117 -30.86 -1.13 10.24
CA SER A 117 -29.52 -1.67 9.98
C SER A 117 -28.77 -0.78 8.99
N SER A 118 -27.69 -0.13 9.42
CA SER A 118 -26.67 0.38 8.50
C SER A 118 -25.91 -0.82 7.90
N THR A 119 -25.69 -0.80 6.59
CA THR A 119 -25.11 -1.94 5.86
C THR A 119 -23.64 -1.66 5.57
N SER A 120 -22.74 -2.20 6.40
CA SER A 120 -21.32 -2.30 6.04
C SER A 120 -21.13 -3.40 4.99
N TRP A 121 -20.35 -3.14 3.94
CA TRP A 121 -20.25 -3.99 2.74
C TRP A 121 -19.32 -5.21 2.89
N PHE A 122 -18.86 -5.52 4.11
CA PHE A 122 -18.12 -6.74 4.41
C PHE A 122 -18.76 -7.52 5.56
N SER A 123 -19.71 -8.39 5.21
CA SER A 123 -20.25 -9.41 6.12
C SER A 123 -20.22 -10.78 5.45
N PHE A 124 -19.09 -11.47 5.59
CA PHE A 124 -19.04 -12.90 5.33
C PHE A 124 -19.54 -13.66 6.57
N GLY A 125 -20.85 -13.90 6.60
CA GLY A 125 -21.46 -14.85 7.52
C GLY A 125 -20.94 -16.27 7.23
N GLY A 126 -19.90 -16.69 7.95
CA GLY A 126 -19.37 -18.03 7.92
C GLY A 126 -19.16 -18.54 9.34
N ALA A 127 -19.62 -19.76 9.63
CA ALA A 127 -19.25 -20.45 10.86
C ALA A 127 -17.71 -20.53 10.96
N ALA A 128 -17.18 -20.47 12.19
CA ALA A 128 -15.75 -20.54 12.45
C ALA A 128 -15.14 -21.76 11.76
N LYS A 129 -14.42 -21.54 10.66
CA LYS A 129 -13.67 -22.58 9.96
C LYS A 129 -12.44 -22.91 10.81
N PRO A 130 -12.00 -24.18 10.88
CA PRO A 130 -10.73 -24.49 11.52
C PRO A 130 -9.62 -23.69 10.82
N GLU A 131 -8.74 -23.04 11.59
CA GLU A 131 -7.60 -22.34 11.01
C GLU A 131 -6.77 -23.30 10.14
N PRO A 132 -6.27 -22.88 8.96
CA PRO A 132 -5.14 -23.58 8.37
C PRO A 132 -3.99 -23.55 9.39
N THR A 133 -3.26 -24.66 9.54
CA THR A 133 -2.17 -24.81 10.52
C THR A 133 -1.23 -23.62 10.47
N SER A 134 -1.42 -22.68 11.40
CA SER A 134 -0.74 -21.39 11.36
C SER A 134 0.71 -21.59 11.74
N TYR A 135 1.59 -20.67 11.33
CA TYR A 135 2.99 -20.69 11.77
C TYR A 135 3.10 -20.69 13.31
N ARG A 136 2.07 -20.20 14.02
CA ARG A 136 1.90 -20.35 15.48
C ARG A 136 1.91 -21.82 15.97
N GLN A 137 1.30 -22.75 15.23
CA GLN A 137 1.39 -24.19 15.51
C GLN A 137 2.76 -24.75 15.12
N LEU A 138 3.29 -24.33 13.96
CA LEU A 138 4.59 -24.81 13.44
C LEU A 138 5.82 -24.33 14.25
N VAL A 139 5.70 -23.17 14.91
CA VAL A 139 6.66 -22.61 15.88
C VAL A 139 6.43 -23.19 17.27
N GLY A 140 5.17 -23.50 17.62
CA GLY A 140 4.83 -24.14 18.89
C GLY A 140 5.57 -25.47 19.12
N ASP A 141 5.86 -26.19 18.04
CA ASP A 141 6.59 -27.47 18.06
C ASP A 141 8.13 -27.32 18.05
N VAL A 142 8.69 -26.12 17.84
CA VAL A 142 10.14 -25.96 17.54
C VAL A 142 10.84 -24.82 18.33
N ALA A 143 10.15 -23.75 18.71
CA ALA A 143 10.79 -22.58 19.34
C ALA A 143 10.34 -22.35 20.80
N PRO A 144 11.22 -21.84 21.67
CA PRO A 144 10.91 -21.63 23.09
C PRO A 144 9.84 -20.54 23.31
N GLU A 145 9.14 -20.63 24.45
CA GLU A 145 8.10 -19.70 24.92
C GLU A 145 8.42 -18.21 24.67
N SER A 146 9.69 -17.83 24.80
CA SER A 146 10.23 -16.48 24.60
C SER A 146 10.17 -15.93 23.17
N SER A 147 9.90 -16.75 22.16
CA SER A 147 9.72 -16.30 20.76
C SER A 147 8.25 -16.07 20.40
N ARG A 148 7.32 -16.29 21.34
CA ARG A 148 5.89 -16.00 21.16
C ARG A 148 5.66 -14.49 21.34
N PRO A 149 4.83 -13.83 20.51
CA PRO A 149 4.36 -12.48 20.82
C PRO A 149 3.70 -12.49 22.22
N PRO A 150 4.07 -11.58 23.14
CA PRO A 150 3.49 -11.55 24.48
C PRO A 150 1.96 -11.43 24.41
N GLU A 151 1.25 -12.03 25.35
CA GLU A 151 -0.23 -11.94 25.46
C GLU A 151 -0.75 -10.50 25.54
N ARG A 152 0.13 -9.56 25.93
CA ARG A 152 -0.05 -8.10 25.88
C ARG A 152 -0.15 -7.50 24.47
N TYR A 153 -0.02 -8.28 23.41
CA TYR A 153 -0.17 -7.87 22.01
C TYR A 153 -1.28 -8.64 21.30
N SER A 154 -2.38 -8.95 22.01
CA SER A 154 -3.67 -9.06 21.32
C SER A 154 -4.16 -7.66 20.95
N SER A 155 -4.91 -7.52 19.85
CA SER A 155 -5.48 -6.24 19.40
C SER A 155 -6.35 -5.55 20.47
N ALA A 156 -6.88 -6.32 21.43
CA ALA A 156 -7.62 -5.80 22.59
C ALA A 156 -6.76 -5.03 23.62
N VAL A 157 -5.44 -5.27 23.66
CA VAL A 157 -4.51 -4.60 24.60
C VAL A 157 -3.95 -3.29 24.02
N MET A 158 -4.27 -2.96 22.76
CA MET A 158 -4.32 -1.55 22.32
C MET A 158 -5.53 -0.82 22.95
N THR A 159 -5.63 -0.85 24.28
CA THR A 159 -6.44 0.10 25.06
C THR A 159 -5.71 1.46 25.17
N ARG A 160 -5.01 1.86 24.12
CA ARG A 160 -4.58 3.25 23.91
C ARG A 160 -5.84 4.06 23.56
N ALA A 161 -5.81 5.38 23.76
CA ALA A 161 -6.79 6.24 23.13
C ALA A 161 -6.79 5.98 21.60
N ALA A 162 -7.95 6.08 20.95
CA ALA A 162 -8.08 5.85 19.53
C ALA A 162 -7.01 6.66 18.76
N PRO A 163 -6.21 6.04 17.88
CA PRO A 163 -5.04 6.69 17.28
C PRO A 163 -5.49 7.94 16.51
N THR A 164 -4.80 9.05 16.74
CA THR A 164 -5.13 10.31 16.09
C THR A 164 -4.65 10.29 14.63
N VAL A 165 -5.18 11.21 13.82
CA VAL A 165 -4.68 11.45 12.45
C VAL A 165 -3.18 11.77 12.44
N ARG A 166 -2.68 12.42 13.49
CA ARG A 166 -1.25 12.70 13.68
C ARG A 166 -0.43 11.43 13.88
N ASP A 167 -0.89 10.54 14.77
CA ASP A 167 -0.20 9.28 15.05
C ASP A 167 -0.14 8.43 13.79
N ALA A 168 -1.29 8.22 13.14
CA ALA A 168 -1.38 7.46 11.89
C ALA A 168 -0.52 8.05 10.77
N PHE A 169 -0.42 9.39 10.66
CA PHE A 169 0.47 10.05 9.71
C PHE A 169 1.94 9.73 10.00
N TRP A 170 2.41 9.97 11.23
CA TRP A 170 3.80 9.72 11.62
C TRP A 170 4.17 8.25 11.60
N ASP A 171 3.20 7.37 11.84
CA ASP A 171 3.39 5.93 11.72
C ASP A 171 3.45 5.49 10.26
N THR A 172 2.74 6.17 9.36
CA THR A 172 2.85 5.98 7.90
C THR A 172 4.15 6.54 7.33
N VAL A 173 4.69 7.65 7.83
CA VAL A 173 5.99 8.22 7.37
C VAL A 173 7.14 7.21 7.57
N LEU A 174 7.11 6.39 8.63
CA LEU A 174 8.17 5.45 8.98
C LEU A 174 9.55 6.16 9.01
N CYS A 175 10.45 5.80 8.08
CA CYS A 175 11.79 6.37 7.93
C CYS A 175 11.95 7.23 6.65
N ASP A 176 10.86 7.48 5.92
CA ASP A 176 10.85 8.39 4.76
C ASP A 176 11.04 9.85 5.24
N HIS A 177 11.54 10.72 4.36
CA HIS A 177 11.46 12.17 4.61
C HIS A 177 9.97 12.60 4.61
N PRO A 178 9.48 13.40 5.59
CA PRO A 178 8.04 13.61 5.77
C PRO A 178 7.33 14.19 4.52
N ASP A 179 8.00 15.04 3.75
CA ASP A 179 7.48 15.56 2.48
C ASP A 179 7.27 14.49 1.40
N VAL A 180 8.08 13.44 1.35
CA VAL A 180 8.00 12.41 0.29
C VAL A 180 6.64 11.74 0.30
N LEU A 181 6.08 11.48 1.49
CA LEU A 181 4.73 10.96 1.63
C LEU A 181 3.71 11.92 1.01
N LEU A 182 3.72 13.20 1.41
CA LEU A 182 2.76 14.20 0.89
C LEU A 182 2.91 14.47 -0.61
N LEU A 183 4.14 14.48 -1.13
CA LEU A 183 4.44 14.69 -2.54
C LEU A 183 3.86 13.57 -3.41
N ARG A 184 3.83 12.31 -2.94
CA ARG A 184 3.14 11.20 -3.62
C ARG A 184 1.64 11.49 -3.82
N PHE A 185 0.95 11.94 -2.76
CA PHE A 185 -0.48 12.30 -2.83
C PHE A 185 -0.73 13.54 -3.70
N LEU A 186 0.13 14.57 -3.62
CA LEU A 186 0.04 15.76 -4.48
C LEU A 186 0.19 15.41 -5.96
N ARG A 187 1.21 14.64 -6.34
CA ARG A 187 1.39 14.16 -7.72
C ARG A 187 0.18 13.35 -8.19
N ALA A 188 -0.30 12.40 -7.38
CA ALA A 188 -1.48 11.58 -7.68
C ALA A 188 -2.80 12.37 -7.76
N ARG A 189 -2.85 13.61 -7.24
CA ARG A 189 -3.99 14.52 -7.33
C ARG A 189 -3.67 15.82 -8.08
N LYS A 190 -2.69 15.77 -8.99
CA LYS A 190 -2.36 16.85 -9.94
C LYS A 190 -2.13 18.19 -9.25
N TRP A 191 -1.43 18.15 -8.12
CA TRP A 191 -1.06 19.30 -7.27
C TRP A 191 -2.24 20.08 -6.66
N LYS A 192 -3.40 19.43 -6.51
CA LYS A 192 -4.52 19.97 -5.75
C LYS A 192 -4.43 19.55 -4.27
N PRO A 193 -4.20 20.48 -3.33
CA PRO A 193 -3.97 20.13 -1.92
C PRO A 193 -5.18 19.49 -1.23
N GLU A 194 -6.39 19.91 -1.58
CA GLU A 194 -7.64 19.40 -0.97
C GLU A 194 -7.95 17.95 -1.38
N ASP A 195 -7.89 17.67 -2.69
CA ASP A 195 -8.00 16.32 -3.24
C ASP A 195 -6.89 15.39 -2.68
N ALA A 196 -5.66 15.91 -2.53
CA ALA A 196 -4.53 15.18 -1.96
C ALA A 196 -4.72 14.86 -0.47
N LEU A 197 -5.21 15.82 0.33
CA LEU A 197 -5.52 15.62 1.74
C LEU A 197 -6.63 14.58 1.92
N THR A 198 -7.70 14.68 1.14
CA THR A 198 -8.82 13.72 1.17
C THR A 198 -8.33 12.29 0.88
N MET A 199 -7.46 12.13 -0.13
CA MET A 199 -6.84 10.84 -0.45
C MET A 199 -5.92 10.35 0.66
N LEU A 200 -5.09 11.23 1.25
CA LEU A 200 -4.21 10.89 2.36
C LEU A 200 -5.01 10.40 3.57
N LEU A 201 -6.04 11.12 4.01
CA LEU A 201 -6.88 10.74 5.15
C LEU A 201 -7.59 9.39 4.92
N ALA A 202 -8.06 9.13 3.70
CA ALA A 202 -8.61 7.83 3.34
C ALA A 202 -7.57 6.70 3.42
N CYS A 203 -6.31 6.96 3.02
CA CYS A 203 -5.21 6.01 3.20
C CYS A 203 -4.86 5.80 4.67
N LEU A 204 -4.74 6.86 5.48
CA LEU A 204 -4.48 6.72 6.93
C LEU A 204 -5.57 5.90 7.63
N ARG A 205 -6.86 6.14 7.30
CA ARG A 205 -7.97 5.32 7.80
C ARG A 205 -7.85 3.85 7.38
N TRP A 206 -7.54 3.59 6.11
CA TRP A 206 -7.34 2.23 5.60
C TRP A 206 -6.21 1.51 6.33
N ARG A 207 -5.07 2.17 6.57
CA ARG A 207 -3.93 1.58 7.30
C ARG A 207 -4.27 1.19 8.73
N LEU A 208 -5.14 1.96 9.39
CA LEU A 208 -5.68 1.63 10.72
C LEU A 208 -6.69 0.47 10.65
N THR A 209 -7.52 0.40 9.61
CA THR A 209 -8.56 -0.63 9.46
C THR A 209 -7.98 -2.01 9.10
N GLU A 210 -6.97 -2.07 8.24
CA GLU A 210 -6.27 -3.33 7.90
C GLU A 210 -5.15 -3.71 8.89
N ASP A 211 -4.92 -2.87 9.91
CA ASP A 211 -3.89 -3.06 10.93
C ASP A 211 -2.49 -3.32 10.33
N ILE A 212 -2.07 -2.41 9.45
CA ILE A 212 -0.80 -2.51 8.71
C ILE A 212 0.40 -2.47 9.68
N ASP A 213 0.27 -1.74 10.78
CA ASP A 213 1.29 -1.68 11.82
C ASP A 213 1.46 -3.03 12.53
N TRP A 214 0.38 -3.78 12.78
CA TRP A 214 0.47 -5.17 13.25
C TRP A 214 1.04 -6.12 12.19
N LEU A 215 0.75 -5.92 10.90
CA LEU A 215 1.34 -6.72 9.81
C LEU A 215 2.87 -6.53 9.74
N ILE A 216 3.39 -5.31 9.87
CA ILE A 216 4.85 -5.08 9.87
C ILE A 216 5.51 -5.44 11.22
N TRP A 217 4.75 -5.41 12.32
CA TRP A 217 5.21 -5.86 13.64
C TRP A 217 5.37 -7.37 13.71
N THR A 218 4.39 -8.12 13.21
CA THR A 218 4.47 -9.59 13.13
C THR A 218 5.36 -10.03 11.96
N GLY A 219 5.37 -9.27 10.87
CA GLY A 219 6.18 -9.55 9.69
C GLY A 219 5.94 -10.94 9.15
N GLU A 220 7.03 -11.64 8.86
CA GLU A 220 7.00 -12.94 8.18
C GLU A 220 6.36 -14.06 9.02
N SER A 221 6.21 -13.88 10.34
CA SER A 221 5.56 -14.89 11.19
C SER A 221 4.04 -14.97 11.00
N ARG A 222 3.42 -13.95 10.38
CA ARG A 222 1.99 -13.94 10.01
C ARG A 222 1.75 -14.52 8.61
N LEU A 223 2.77 -14.56 7.77
CA LEU A 223 2.65 -14.85 6.34
C LEU A 223 2.69 -16.34 6.01
N ASN A 224 2.17 -16.68 4.83
CA ASN A 224 2.25 -18.04 4.31
C ASN A 224 3.69 -18.38 3.91
N LEU A 225 4.32 -19.30 4.65
CA LEU A 225 5.71 -19.72 4.43
C LEU A 225 5.97 -20.31 3.03
N ALA A 226 4.96 -20.88 2.38
CA ALA A 226 5.10 -21.37 1.00
C ALA A 226 5.24 -20.20 0.00
N LEU A 227 4.50 -19.10 0.20
CA LEU A 227 4.68 -17.86 -0.57
C LEU A 227 6.07 -17.26 -0.32
N MET A 228 6.48 -17.14 0.95
CA MET A 228 7.82 -16.66 1.31
C MET A 228 8.94 -17.49 0.63
N ARG A 229 8.79 -18.83 0.56
CA ARG A 229 9.76 -19.72 -0.09
C ARG A 229 9.68 -19.73 -1.62
N SER A 230 8.58 -19.28 -2.22
CA SER A 230 8.37 -19.34 -3.68
C SER A 230 9.29 -18.40 -4.49
N GLY A 231 9.74 -17.28 -3.90
CA GLY A 231 10.43 -16.22 -4.64
C GLY A 231 9.53 -15.35 -5.51
N MET A 232 8.21 -15.51 -5.41
CA MET A 232 7.25 -14.62 -6.05
C MET A 232 7.26 -13.26 -5.35
N GLY A 233 7.70 -12.20 -6.04
CA GLY A 233 7.87 -10.88 -5.44
C GLY A 233 9.19 -10.74 -4.67
N ALA A 234 10.27 -11.36 -5.14
CA ALA A 234 11.60 -11.14 -4.60
C ALA A 234 12.14 -9.75 -5.01
N LEU A 235 12.59 -8.94 -4.05
CA LEU A 235 13.36 -7.72 -4.32
C LEU A 235 14.80 -8.12 -4.62
N HIS A 236 15.33 -7.66 -5.75
CA HIS A 236 16.72 -7.92 -6.12
C HIS A 236 17.29 -6.78 -6.96
N ARG A 237 18.45 -6.25 -6.56
CA ARG A 237 19.20 -5.23 -7.31
C ARG A 237 18.35 -4.00 -7.68
N THR A 238 18.83 -3.23 -8.65
CA THR A 238 18.10 -2.09 -9.22
C THR A 238 18.05 -2.14 -10.75
N ASP A 239 17.11 -1.41 -11.31
CA ASP A 239 17.15 -1.03 -12.72
C ASP A 239 18.27 0.02 -12.99
N ARG A 240 18.37 0.46 -14.25
CA ARG A 240 19.37 1.44 -14.71
C ARG A 240 19.18 2.87 -14.19
N ILE A 241 18.04 3.19 -13.58
CA ILE A 241 17.78 4.49 -12.95
C ILE A 241 17.72 4.39 -11.41
N GLY A 242 18.12 3.24 -10.85
CA GLY A 242 18.28 3.00 -9.42
C GLY A 242 17.03 2.49 -8.71
N GLN A 243 15.91 2.23 -9.40
CA GLN A 243 14.70 1.70 -8.75
C GLN A 243 14.92 0.22 -8.37
N PRO A 244 14.64 -0.19 -7.11
CA PRO A 244 14.64 -1.59 -6.73
C PRO A 244 13.75 -2.43 -7.66
N VAL A 245 14.22 -3.60 -8.08
CA VAL A 245 13.42 -4.49 -8.95
C VAL A 245 12.72 -5.53 -8.09
N LEU A 246 11.38 -5.57 -8.19
CA LEU A 246 10.56 -6.63 -7.61
C LEU A 246 10.25 -7.67 -8.71
N HIS A 247 10.84 -8.85 -8.62
CA HIS A 247 10.67 -9.93 -9.59
C HIS A 247 9.43 -10.77 -9.26
N ILE A 248 8.49 -10.85 -10.21
CA ILE A 248 7.21 -11.54 -10.11
C ILE A 248 7.12 -12.61 -11.22
N PRO A 249 7.65 -13.83 -11.00
CA PRO A 249 7.45 -14.97 -11.89
C PRO A 249 6.00 -15.48 -11.82
N VAL A 250 5.18 -15.09 -12.80
CA VAL A 250 3.72 -15.33 -12.81
C VAL A 250 3.38 -16.83 -12.79
N ARG A 251 4.22 -17.68 -13.39
CA ARG A 251 4.05 -19.15 -13.36
C ARG A 251 3.97 -19.76 -11.95
N LEU A 252 4.52 -19.08 -10.93
CA LEU A 252 4.52 -19.55 -9.54
C LEU A 252 3.24 -19.20 -8.78
N ASN A 253 2.37 -18.34 -9.34
CA ASN A 253 1.11 -18.03 -8.70
C ASN A 253 0.09 -19.16 -8.91
N ASP A 254 -0.30 -19.83 -7.84
CA ASP A 254 -1.47 -20.71 -7.81
C ASP A 254 -2.59 -20.04 -6.98
N PRO A 255 -3.62 -19.47 -7.63
CA PRO A 255 -4.79 -18.89 -6.97
C PRO A 255 -5.59 -19.86 -6.08
N LYS A 256 -5.30 -21.17 -6.11
CA LYS A 256 -5.99 -22.18 -5.30
C LYS A 256 -5.17 -22.66 -4.10
N ALA A 257 -3.89 -22.32 -4.04
CA ALA A 257 -2.99 -22.77 -2.96
C ALA A 257 -3.20 -21.99 -1.65
N GLN A 258 -3.78 -20.79 -1.71
CA GLN A 258 -4.08 -19.96 -0.54
C GLN A 258 -5.39 -19.16 -0.72
N PRO A 259 -6.05 -18.74 0.38
CA PRO A 259 -7.11 -17.73 0.33
C PRO A 259 -6.62 -16.39 -0.23
N LEU A 260 -7.55 -15.60 -0.79
CA LEU A 260 -7.29 -14.27 -1.34
C LEU A 260 -6.65 -13.35 -0.29
N GLU A 261 -7.09 -13.47 0.95
CA GLU A 261 -6.63 -12.68 2.09
C GLU A 261 -5.14 -12.88 2.35
N GLN A 262 -4.62 -14.11 2.20
CA GLN A 262 -3.19 -14.39 2.43
C GLN A 262 -2.28 -13.83 1.34
N ILE A 263 -2.68 -13.88 0.07
CA ILE A 263 -1.91 -13.26 -1.03
C ILE A 263 -2.00 -11.73 -0.98
N VAL A 264 -3.12 -11.19 -0.49
CA VAL A 264 -3.29 -9.76 -0.18
C VAL A 264 -2.35 -9.32 0.95
N GLU A 265 -2.36 -9.98 2.11
CA GLU A 265 -1.45 -9.67 3.23
C GLU A 265 0.02 -9.78 2.80
N TYR A 266 0.38 -10.84 2.06
CA TYR A 266 1.72 -11.01 1.51
C TYR A 266 2.12 -9.87 0.57
N THR A 267 1.21 -9.42 -0.30
CA THR A 267 1.48 -8.31 -1.23
C THR A 267 1.65 -6.98 -0.49
N ILE A 268 0.80 -6.68 0.49
CA ILE A 268 0.93 -5.51 1.36
C ILE A 268 2.29 -5.54 2.09
N TYR A 269 2.66 -6.69 2.66
CA TYR A 269 3.96 -6.88 3.29
C TYR A 269 5.12 -6.58 2.33
N LEU A 270 5.09 -7.13 1.11
CA LEU A 270 6.12 -6.84 0.11
C LEU A 270 6.19 -5.34 -0.24
N MET A 271 5.06 -4.64 -0.27
CA MET A 271 5.02 -3.19 -0.51
C MET A 271 5.65 -2.40 0.64
N GLU A 272 5.38 -2.75 1.91
CA GLU A 272 6.04 -2.13 3.07
C GLU A 272 7.53 -2.46 3.17
N VAL A 273 7.93 -3.70 2.82
CA VAL A 273 9.36 -4.06 2.74
C VAL A 273 10.06 -3.33 1.60
N ALA A 274 9.41 -3.15 0.45
CA ALA A 274 9.98 -2.36 -0.65
C ALA A 274 10.24 -0.91 -0.24
N ARG A 275 9.40 -0.31 0.62
CA ARG A 275 9.67 1.03 1.18
C ARG A 275 10.96 1.10 2.00
N CYS A 276 11.35 0.00 2.64
CA CYS A 276 12.59 -0.06 3.44
C CYS A 276 13.86 0.05 2.56
N VAL A 277 13.75 -0.24 1.27
CA VAL A 277 14.85 -0.15 0.29
C VAL A 277 14.75 1.06 -0.66
N LEU A 278 13.76 1.94 -0.45
CA LEU A 278 13.65 3.21 -1.17
C LEU A 278 14.40 4.32 -0.43
N HIS A 279 15.32 4.99 -1.11
CA HIS A 279 16.10 6.09 -0.57
C HIS A 279 16.17 7.23 -1.61
N PRO A 280 15.98 8.50 -1.23
CA PRO A 280 16.09 9.63 -2.15
C PRO A 280 17.40 9.60 -2.97
N PRO A 281 17.37 9.89 -4.28
CA PRO A 281 16.23 10.39 -5.07
C PRO A 281 15.25 9.30 -5.55
N VAL A 282 15.46 8.03 -5.20
CA VAL A 282 14.64 6.90 -5.66
C VAL A 282 13.42 6.71 -4.76
N GLU A 283 12.25 7.14 -5.25
CA GLU A 283 10.97 7.01 -4.54
C GLU A 283 10.08 5.86 -5.07
N LYS A 284 10.54 5.08 -6.05
CA LYS A 284 9.71 4.16 -6.86
C LYS A 284 10.36 2.79 -7.08
N VAL A 285 9.52 1.77 -7.29
CA VAL A 285 9.89 0.38 -7.57
C VAL A 285 9.64 0.04 -9.05
N CYS A 286 10.53 -0.78 -9.64
CA CYS A 286 10.32 -1.42 -10.92
C CYS A 286 9.75 -2.83 -10.72
N LEU A 287 8.60 -3.15 -11.32
CA LEU A 287 8.04 -4.50 -11.32
C LEU A 287 8.54 -5.27 -12.54
N LEU A 288 9.27 -6.37 -12.32
CA LEU A 288 9.64 -7.32 -13.38
C LEU A 288 8.66 -8.49 -13.36
N VAL A 289 7.63 -8.41 -14.20
CA VAL A 289 6.59 -9.43 -14.36
C VAL A 289 7.08 -10.45 -15.39
N ASP A 290 7.67 -11.54 -14.91
CA ASP A 290 8.12 -12.65 -15.75
C ASP A 290 6.93 -13.55 -16.11
N THR A 291 6.55 -13.52 -17.39
CA THR A 291 5.44 -14.31 -17.94
C THR A 291 5.89 -15.61 -18.62
N THR A 292 7.18 -15.98 -18.48
CA THR A 292 7.72 -17.26 -18.94
C THR A 292 6.93 -18.41 -18.33
N ASP A 293 6.47 -19.32 -19.19
CA ASP A 293 5.65 -20.49 -18.87
C ASP A 293 4.35 -20.21 -18.09
N MET A 294 3.83 -18.98 -18.15
CA MET A 294 2.54 -18.68 -17.52
C MET A 294 1.37 -19.33 -18.27
N SER A 295 0.31 -19.64 -17.52
CA SER A 295 -0.99 -20.06 -18.04
C SER A 295 -2.10 -19.13 -17.54
N LEU A 296 -3.31 -19.26 -18.11
CA LEU A 296 -4.49 -18.56 -17.58
C LEU A 296 -4.90 -19.04 -16.17
N ALA A 297 -4.46 -20.23 -15.74
CA ALA A 297 -4.74 -20.72 -14.39
C ALA A 297 -3.94 -19.97 -13.30
N ASN A 298 -2.85 -19.29 -13.68
CA ASN A 298 -2.07 -18.46 -12.78
C ASN A 298 -2.69 -17.07 -12.52
N MET A 299 -3.81 -16.73 -13.18
CA MET A 299 -4.44 -15.41 -13.07
C MET A 299 -5.58 -15.42 -12.06
N ASP A 300 -5.41 -14.65 -10.98
CA ASP A 300 -6.49 -14.31 -10.05
C ASP A 300 -7.03 -12.90 -10.34
N TRP A 301 -8.26 -12.85 -10.85
CA TRP A 301 -8.96 -11.60 -11.18
C TRP A 301 -9.50 -10.83 -9.97
N ASN A 302 -9.65 -11.49 -8.81
CA ASN A 302 -10.07 -10.83 -7.58
C ASN A 302 -8.85 -10.16 -6.95
N PHE A 303 -7.76 -10.91 -6.79
CA PHE A 303 -6.47 -10.35 -6.38
C PHE A 303 -6.02 -9.20 -7.28
N PHE A 304 -6.07 -9.37 -8.61
CA PHE A 304 -5.63 -8.32 -9.54
C PHE A 304 -6.40 -7.01 -9.36
N ARG A 305 -7.73 -7.05 -9.16
CA ARG A 305 -8.54 -5.84 -8.90
C ARG A 305 -8.22 -5.23 -7.55
N THR A 306 -8.04 -6.04 -6.50
CA THR A 306 -7.65 -5.57 -5.17
C THR A 306 -6.28 -4.88 -5.20
N PHE A 307 -5.31 -5.45 -5.92
CA PHE A 307 -3.97 -4.88 -6.10
C PHE A 307 -4.00 -3.53 -6.83
N LEU A 308 -4.76 -3.41 -7.91
CA LEU A 308 -4.96 -2.12 -8.60
C LEU A 308 -5.60 -1.07 -7.68
N HIS A 309 -6.64 -1.46 -6.94
CA HIS A 309 -7.30 -0.56 -5.98
C HIS A 309 -6.32 -0.03 -4.93
N TYR A 310 -5.44 -0.88 -4.38
CA TYR A 310 -4.42 -0.46 -3.42
C TYR A 310 -3.36 0.47 -4.03
N LEU A 311 -2.89 0.21 -5.25
CA LEU A 311 -1.98 1.11 -5.96
C LEU A 311 -2.61 2.49 -6.23
N GLU A 312 -3.88 2.53 -6.61
CA GLU A 312 -4.59 3.76 -6.97
C GLU A 312 -5.04 4.60 -5.77
N HIS A 313 -5.35 3.96 -4.64
CA HIS A 313 -5.92 4.63 -3.45
C HIS A 313 -4.95 4.78 -2.27
N TYR A 314 -4.05 3.82 -2.05
CA TYR A 314 -3.29 3.73 -0.79
C TYR A 314 -1.77 3.81 -0.97
N TYR A 315 -1.25 3.38 -2.13
CA TYR A 315 0.17 3.47 -2.48
C TYR A 315 0.42 4.33 -3.74
N PRO A 316 -0.09 5.58 -3.77
CA PRO A 316 0.10 6.47 -4.92
C PRO A 316 1.58 6.67 -5.21
N GLU A 317 1.90 6.75 -6.50
CA GLU A 317 3.23 7.15 -6.98
C GLU A 317 4.41 6.32 -6.46
N CYS A 318 4.16 5.10 -5.97
CA CYS A 318 5.20 4.13 -5.58
C CYS A 318 5.67 3.26 -6.76
N LEU A 319 4.87 3.16 -7.83
CA LEU A 319 5.18 2.39 -9.03
C LEU A 319 5.89 3.26 -10.08
N GLY A 320 7.07 2.83 -10.53
CA GLY A 320 7.86 3.49 -11.57
C GLY A 320 7.70 2.87 -12.95
N LEU A 321 8.15 1.63 -13.11
CA LEU A 321 8.10 0.85 -14.36
C LEU A 321 7.44 -0.51 -14.11
N VAL A 322 6.71 -1.02 -15.11
CA VAL A 322 6.24 -2.41 -15.17
C VAL A 322 6.82 -3.06 -16.43
N LEU A 323 7.80 -3.94 -16.27
CA LEU A 323 8.37 -4.76 -17.34
C LEU A 323 7.60 -6.08 -17.44
N ILE A 324 6.86 -6.26 -18.54
CA ILE A 324 6.34 -7.56 -18.92
C ILE A 324 7.42 -8.30 -19.71
N TYR A 325 8.03 -9.33 -19.11
CA TYR A 325 9.04 -10.14 -19.75
C TYR A 325 8.45 -11.41 -20.38
N ASN A 326 8.96 -11.76 -21.57
CA ASN A 326 8.62 -12.97 -22.32
C ASN A 326 7.10 -13.11 -22.59
N ALA A 327 6.47 -11.99 -22.96
CA ALA A 327 5.04 -11.87 -23.19
C ALA A 327 4.54 -12.80 -24.31
N SER A 328 4.15 -14.02 -23.93
CA SER A 328 3.63 -15.04 -24.83
C SER A 328 2.31 -14.62 -25.49
N TRP A 329 1.84 -15.38 -26.49
CA TRP A 329 0.52 -15.15 -27.11
C TRP A 329 -0.63 -15.17 -26.09
N VAL A 330 -0.46 -15.90 -24.97
CA VAL A 330 -1.39 -15.92 -23.82
C VAL A 330 -1.44 -14.55 -23.16
N PHE A 331 -0.28 -13.99 -22.77
CA PHE A 331 -0.24 -12.67 -22.16
C PHE A 331 -0.73 -11.57 -23.12
N ASN A 332 -0.36 -11.64 -24.40
CA ASN A 332 -0.84 -10.66 -25.40
C ASN A 332 -2.37 -10.68 -25.59
N SER A 333 -3.02 -11.82 -25.29
CA SER A 333 -4.48 -11.92 -25.24
C SER A 333 -5.05 -11.36 -23.94
N LEU A 334 -4.43 -11.71 -22.81
CA LEU A 334 -4.78 -11.22 -21.47
C LEU A 334 -4.63 -9.69 -21.33
N TRP A 335 -3.61 -9.10 -21.96
CA TRP A 335 -3.36 -7.65 -21.96
C TRP A 335 -4.52 -6.84 -22.52
N LYS A 336 -5.28 -7.40 -23.49
CA LYS A 336 -6.48 -6.77 -24.04
C LYS A 336 -7.62 -6.67 -23.01
N LEU A 337 -7.61 -7.54 -22.00
CA LEU A 337 -8.55 -7.55 -20.87
C LEU A 337 -8.04 -6.72 -19.69
N ILE A 338 -6.72 -6.72 -19.45
CA ILE A 338 -6.08 -5.95 -18.38
C ILE A 338 -6.08 -4.45 -18.69
N ARG A 339 -5.64 -4.04 -19.89
CA ARG A 339 -5.39 -2.64 -20.22
C ARG A 339 -6.60 -1.71 -19.99
N PRO A 340 -7.86 -2.10 -20.26
CA PRO A 340 -9.03 -1.25 -19.94
C PRO A 340 -9.34 -1.09 -18.45
N LEU A 341 -8.73 -1.92 -17.58
CA LEU A 341 -8.87 -1.84 -16.12
C LEU A 341 -7.80 -0.95 -15.48
N LEU A 342 -6.77 -0.54 -16.23
CA LEU A 342 -5.70 0.31 -15.73
C LEU A 342 -6.04 1.79 -15.97
N ASP A 343 -5.78 2.63 -14.96
CA ASP A 343 -5.72 4.06 -15.18
C ASP A 343 -4.67 4.43 -16.25
N PRO A 344 -4.82 5.55 -16.99
CA PRO A 344 -3.88 5.95 -18.03
C PRO A 344 -2.42 6.13 -17.54
N VAL A 345 -2.21 6.50 -16.27
CA VAL A 345 -0.88 6.68 -15.69
C VAL A 345 -0.21 5.32 -15.50
N VAL A 346 -0.84 4.35 -14.83
CA VAL A 346 -0.30 2.99 -14.68
C VAL A 346 -0.15 2.32 -16.06
N ALA A 347 -1.12 2.46 -16.96
CA ALA A 347 -1.02 1.92 -18.31
C ALA A 347 0.19 2.47 -19.10
N SER A 348 0.59 3.73 -18.88
CA SER A 348 1.77 4.34 -19.53
C SER A 348 3.12 3.79 -19.00
N LYS A 349 3.12 3.24 -17.78
CA LYS A 349 4.28 2.64 -17.10
C LYS A 349 4.56 1.20 -17.56
N VAL A 350 3.66 0.57 -18.31
CA VAL A 350 3.84 -0.81 -18.81
C VAL A 350 4.70 -0.80 -20.08
N GLN A 351 5.81 -1.54 -20.05
CA GLN A 351 6.71 -1.80 -21.17
C GLN A 351 6.85 -3.30 -21.40
N PHE A 352 7.07 -3.70 -22.65
CA PHE A 352 7.17 -5.11 -23.04
C PHE A 352 8.61 -5.43 -23.43
N ALA A 353 9.19 -6.44 -22.78
CA ALA A 353 10.49 -7.00 -23.09
C ALA A 353 10.31 -8.40 -23.68
N ALA A 354 10.39 -8.50 -25.02
CA ALA A 354 10.18 -9.76 -25.73
C ALA A 354 11.39 -10.69 -25.65
N SER A 355 12.58 -10.16 -25.37
CA SER A 355 13.84 -10.90 -25.27
C SER A 355 14.68 -10.45 -24.07
N GLN A 356 15.65 -11.28 -23.68
CA GLN A 356 16.66 -10.92 -22.66
C GLN A 356 17.40 -9.62 -23.02
N LYS A 357 17.65 -9.38 -24.31
CA LYS A 357 18.26 -8.13 -24.80
C LYS A 357 17.36 -6.91 -24.57
N ASP A 358 16.03 -7.08 -24.60
CA ASP A 358 15.11 -5.99 -24.28
C ASP A 358 15.11 -5.68 -22.77
N LEU A 359 15.20 -6.70 -21.90
CA LEU A 359 15.39 -6.48 -20.45
C LEU A 359 16.66 -5.69 -20.16
N GLN A 360 17.76 -6.00 -20.84
CA GLN A 360 19.05 -5.31 -20.67
C GLN A 360 19.02 -3.80 -21.00
N ARG A 361 17.95 -3.31 -21.67
CA ARG A 361 17.71 -1.87 -21.88
C ARG A 361 17.26 -1.14 -20.62
N PHE A 362 16.63 -1.86 -19.68
CA PHE A 362 16.05 -1.30 -18.47
C PHE A 362 16.82 -1.69 -17.21
N ILE A 363 17.32 -2.93 -17.15
CA ILE A 363 18.13 -3.47 -16.05
C ILE A 363 19.54 -3.74 -16.58
N ALA A 364 20.59 -3.47 -15.80
CA ALA A 364 21.95 -3.77 -16.22
C ALA A 364 22.22 -5.29 -16.14
N PRO A 365 23.01 -5.90 -17.06
CA PRO A 365 23.32 -7.34 -17.02
C PRO A 365 23.83 -7.82 -15.65
N GLU A 366 24.68 -7.02 -15.00
CA GLU A 366 25.24 -7.25 -13.66
C GLU A 366 24.20 -7.22 -12.53
N ASN A 367 23.02 -6.64 -12.78
CA ASN A 367 21.89 -6.57 -11.85
C ASN A 367 20.77 -7.58 -12.19
N LEU A 368 20.96 -8.42 -13.21
CA LEU A 368 19.96 -9.33 -13.74
C LEU A 368 20.43 -10.78 -13.60
N PRO A 369 19.62 -11.70 -13.02
CA PRO A 369 19.98 -13.11 -12.92
C PRO A 369 20.33 -13.75 -14.27
N ILE A 370 21.26 -14.70 -14.27
CA ILE A 370 21.68 -15.47 -15.46
C ILE A 370 20.48 -16.13 -16.17
N GLU A 371 19.49 -16.63 -15.43
CA GLU A 371 18.26 -17.22 -15.98
C GLU A 371 17.44 -16.23 -16.82
N LEU A 372 17.51 -14.94 -16.47
CA LEU A 372 16.86 -13.83 -17.17
C LEU A 372 17.79 -13.16 -18.20
N GLY A 373 18.97 -13.72 -18.43
CA GLY A 373 19.94 -13.28 -19.44
C GLY A 373 20.89 -12.17 -18.99
N GLY A 374 21.13 -12.03 -17.68
CA GLY A 374 22.21 -11.21 -17.16
C GLY A 374 23.46 -12.02 -16.79
N SER A 375 24.26 -11.46 -15.89
CA SER A 375 25.47 -12.08 -15.34
C SER A 375 25.44 -12.23 -13.82
N ASP A 376 24.36 -11.82 -13.16
CA ASP A 376 24.19 -12.03 -11.71
C ASP A 376 23.93 -13.53 -11.43
N ARG A 377 24.63 -14.07 -10.44
CA ARG A 377 24.52 -15.46 -10.00
C ARG A 377 23.43 -15.67 -8.95
N PHE A 378 22.77 -14.59 -8.53
CA PHE A 378 21.66 -14.63 -7.58
C PHE A 378 20.64 -15.71 -7.93
N THR A 379 20.35 -16.54 -6.93
CA THR A 379 19.26 -17.53 -6.95
C THR A 379 18.47 -17.31 -5.67
N TYR A 380 17.17 -17.00 -5.80
CA TYR A 380 16.36 -16.69 -4.63
C TYR A 380 16.32 -17.89 -3.66
N THR A 381 16.69 -17.65 -2.41
CA THR A 381 16.51 -18.60 -1.31
C THR A 381 15.96 -17.85 -0.10
N TYR A 382 14.89 -18.38 0.49
CA TYR A 382 14.31 -17.77 1.68
C TYR A 382 15.16 -18.10 2.92
N ALA A 383 15.90 -17.10 3.41
CA ALA A 383 16.62 -17.20 4.68
C ALA A 383 15.60 -17.32 5.82
N MET A 384 15.65 -18.40 6.61
CA MET A 384 14.73 -18.60 7.73
C MET A 384 14.99 -17.62 8.89
N PRO A 385 13.94 -17.15 9.61
CA PRO A 385 14.10 -16.39 10.84
C PRO A 385 14.93 -17.13 11.91
N THR A 386 15.64 -16.36 12.72
CA THR A 386 16.43 -16.79 13.88
C THR A 386 15.72 -16.40 15.19
N GLU A 387 15.91 -17.17 16.26
CA GLU A 387 15.20 -16.97 17.54
C GLU A 387 15.36 -15.57 18.17
N LYS A 388 16.44 -14.84 17.83
CA LYS A 388 16.86 -13.62 18.55
C LYS A 388 16.87 -12.35 17.71
N GLU A 389 16.61 -12.41 16.40
CA GLU A 389 16.64 -11.20 15.54
C GLU A 389 15.63 -10.13 15.97
N ASN A 390 14.50 -10.57 16.51
CA ASN A 390 13.42 -9.71 17.01
C ASN A 390 13.50 -9.47 18.53
N ALA A 391 14.55 -9.93 19.22
CA ALA A 391 14.68 -9.72 20.67
C ALA A 391 14.58 -8.24 21.11
N PRO A 392 15.10 -7.23 20.37
CA PRO A 392 14.94 -5.82 20.75
C PRO A 392 13.48 -5.37 20.83
N MET A 393 12.57 -5.94 20.03
CA MET A 393 11.14 -5.57 20.00
C MET A 393 10.42 -5.80 21.34
N PHE A 394 11.00 -6.61 22.23
CA PHE A 394 10.44 -6.90 23.55
C PHE A 394 11.10 -6.10 24.69
N ASP A 395 12.08 -5.24 24.39
CA ASP A 395 12.63 -4.27 25.34
C ASP A 395 11.77 -3.01 25.36
N SER A 396 10.72 -3.02 26.19
CA SER A 396 9.81 -1.88 26.34
C SER A 396 10.54 -0.60 26.78
N SER A 397 11.58 -0.68 27.60
CA SER A 397 12.29 0.51 28.07
C SER A 397 13.13 1.16 26.97
N ALA A 398 13.74 0.35 26.10
CA ALA A 398 14.47 0.85 24.94
C ALA A 398 13.52 1.34 23.83
N TYR A 399 12.36 0.68 23.65
CA TYR A 399 11.28 1.15 22.79
C TYR A 399 10.78 2.52 23.22
N ASP A 400 10.38 2.69 24.49
CA ASP A 400 9.84 3.94 25.02
C ASP A 400 10.86 5.09 24.85
N SER A 401 12.14 4.86 25.20
CA SER A 401 13.21 5.84 25.00
C SER A 401 13.47 6.20 23.52
N ALA A 402 13.24 5.29 22.59
CA ALA A 402 13.35 5.56 21.16
C ALA A 402 12.09 6.28 20.62
N ALA A 403 10.91 5.92 21.13
CA ALA A 403 9.64 6.54 20.81
C ALA A 403 9.61 8.02 21.24
N ASP A 404 10.07 8.32 22.46
CA ASP A 404 10.17 9.70 22.98
C ASP A 404 11.06 10.57 22.09
N LYS A 405 12.25 10.07 21.72
CA LYS A 405 13.17 10.80 20.81
C LYS A 405 12.55 11.06 19.45
N ARG A 406 11.82 10.08 18.90
CA ARG A 406 11.09 10.24 17.64
C ARG A 406 9.96 11.26 17.78
N HIS A 407 9.22 11.24 18.88
CA HIS A 407 8.15 12.18 19.17
C HIS A 407 8.67 13.62 19.24
N THR A 408 9.76 13.88 19.98
CA THR A 408 10.40 15.19 20.02
C THR A 408 10.83 15.66 18.63
N ALA A 409 11.47 14.80 17.84
CA ALA A 409 11.86 15.16 16.46
C ALA A 409 10.65 15.48 15.57
N CYS A 410 9.53 14.75 15.72
CA CYS A 410 8.28 15.04 15.03
C CYS A 410 7.68 16.39 15.47
N ASP A 411 7.67 16.70 16.77
CA ASP A 411 7.20 17.99 17.30
C ASP A 411 8.04 19.17 16.76
N ASP A 412 9.37 19.03 16.76
CA ASP A 412 10.30 20.03 16.21
C ASP A 412 10.07 20.26 14.72
N PHE A 413 9.87 19.19 13.94
CA PHE A 413 9.56 19.28 12.52
C PHE A 413 8.19 19.92 12.27
N GLU A 414 7.17 19.63 13.07
CA GLU A 414 5.85 20.28 12.98
C GLU A 414 5.94 21.77 13.29
N ALA A 415 6.69 22.16 14.32
CA ALA A 415 6.92 23.56 14.67
C ALA A 415 7.65 24.31 13.53
N ALA A 416 8.74 23.75 13.01
CA ALA A 416 9.48 24.31 11.88
C ALA A 416 8.62 24.40 10.60
N THR A 417 7.84 23.35 10.32
CA THR A 417 6.93 23.31 9.15
C THR A 417 5.79 24.31 9.29
N ARG A 418 5.21 24.49 10.48
CA ARG A 418 4.16 25.48 10.74
C ARG A 418 4.69 26.91 10.54
N ALA A 419 5.92 27.20 10.96
CA ALA A 419 6.58 28.48 10.71
C ALA A 419 6.86 28.72 9.22
N TRP A 420 7.40 27.72 8.51
CA TRP A 420 7.69 27.78 7.07
C TRP A 420 6.43 27.93 6.21
N ALA A 421 5.37 27.18 6.51
CA ALA A 421 4.16 27.14 5.69
C ALA A 421 3.25 28.36 5.87
N ASN A 422 3.35 29.05 7.02
CA ASN A 422 2.63 30.30 7.32
C ASN A 422 3.42 31.58 6.97
N ALA A 423 4.67 31.48 6.52
CA ALA A 423 5.49 32.64 6.16
C ALA A 423 4.88 33.39 4.95
N THR A 424 4.53 34.67 5.16
CA THR A 424 3.88 35.54 4.17
C THR A 424 4.84 36.27 3.22
N VAL A 425 6.12 36.34 3.60
CA VAL A 425 7.24 36.81 2.78
C VAL A 425 8.04 35.58 2.35
N SER A 426 8.80 35.66 1.25
CA SER A 426 9.81 34.64 0.90
C SER A 426 10.58 34.27 2.17
N PRO A 427 10.53 33.02 2.66
CA PRO A 427 11.10 32.68 3.96
C PRO A 427 12.56 33.09 3.99
N ALA A 428 12.99 33.79 5.05
CA ALA A 428 14.40 34.00 5.30
C ALA A 428 15.11 32.63 5.26
N GLU A 429 16.29 32.55 4.64
CA GLU A 429 16.98 31.28 4.29
C GLU A 429 17.11 30.30 5.47
N PHE A 430 17.10 30.82 6.70
CA PHE A 430 17.04 30.08 7.95
C PHE A 430 15.81 29.16 8.11
N LEU A 431 14.60 29.57 7.71
CA LEU A 431 13.38 28.77 7.93
C LEU A 431 13.38 27.45 7.14
N PRO A 432 13.71 27.41 5.82
CA PRO A 432 13.94 26.17 5.11
C PRO A 432 15.04 25.31 5.74
N HIS A 433 16.17 25.92 6.13
CA HIS A 433 17.30 25.20 6.71
C HIS A 433 16.96 24.52 8.05
N ALA A 434 16.33 25.23 8.98
CA ALA A 434 15.88 24.68 10.26
C ALA A 434 14.90 23.51 10.06
N ARG A 435 14.03 23.60 9.06
CA ARG A 435 13.09 22.53 8.69
C ARG A 435 13.79 21.30 8.12
N THR A 436 14.82 21.46 7.30
CA THR A 436 15.67 20.35 6.82
C THR A 436 16.34 19.63 7.99
N LEU A 437 16.97 20.36 8.91
CA LEU A 437 17.60 19.75 10.10
C LEU A 437 16.60 18.98 10.98
N ALA A 438 15.37 19.49 11.12
CA ALA A 438 14.31 18.78 11.83
C ALA A 438 13.86 17.51 11.08
N ALA A 439 13.79 17.54 9.74
CA ALA A 439 13.47 16.37 8.93
C ALA A 439 14.54 15.27 9.03
N ASP A 440 15.82 15.65 8.97
CA ASP A 440 16.96 14.76 9.18
C ASP A 440 16.92 14.13 10.58
N SER A 441 16.51 14.91 11.59
CA SER A 441 16.33 14.43 12.97
C SER A 441 15.19 13.40 13.09
N VAL A 442 14.06 13.61 12.40
CA VAL A 442 12.97 12.63 12.32
C VAL A 442 13.46 11.33 11.66
N ILE A 443 14.15 11.43 10.52
CA ILE A 443 14.66 10.25 9.79
C ILE A 443 15.66 9.47 10.67
N ALA A 444 16.58 10.17 11.35
CA ALA A 444 17.56 9.55 12.24
C ALA A 444 16.90 8.88 13.46
N ALA A 445 15.92 9.53 14.09
CA ALA A 445 15.18 8.97 15.22
C ALA A 445 14.33 7.75 14.80
N SER A 446 13.64 7.82 13.66
CA SER A 446 12.89 6.69 13.09
C SER A 446 13.80 5.50 12.78
N LYS A 447 14.97 5.72 12.15
CA LYS A 447 15.95 4.67 11.87
C LYS A 447 16.49 4.03 13.16
N ALA A 448 16.72 4.82 14.22
CA ALA A 448 17.12 4.30 15.52
C ALA A 448 16.01 3.52 16.24
N MET A 449 14.74 3.88 15.99
CA MET A 449 13.56 3.20 16.53
C MET A 449 13.19 1.91 15.78
N ASP A 450 13.58 1.79 14.51
CA ASP A 450 13.15 0.73 13.58
C ASP A 450 13.18 -0.69 14.15
N LYS A 451 14.30 -1.10 14.76
CA LYS A 451 14.50 -2.43 15.36
C LYS A 451 13.59 -2.74 16.55
N TYR A 452 12.96 -1.72 17.13
CA TYR A 452 11.97 -1.84 18.21
C TYR A 452 10.54 -1.69 17.68
N ARG A 453 10.32 -1.39 16.38
CA ARG A 453 8.99 -1.18 15.76
C ARG A 453 8.68 -2.12 14.57
N ARG A 454 9.64 -2.87 14.04
CA ARG A 454 9.40 -3.82 12.94
C ARG A 454 10.14 -5.14 13.12
N ALA A 455 9.48 -6.25 12.80
CA ALA A 455 10.15 -7.53 12.65
C ALA A 455 11.24 -7.46 11.56
N ARG A 456 12.34 -8.18 11.79
CA ARG A 456 13.37 -8.39 10.78
C ARG A 456 12.84 -9.25 9.64
N THR A 457 13.26 -8.88 8.44
CA THR A 457 12.85 -9.50 7.18
C THR A 457 14.00 -10.38 6.66
N GLN A 458 13.73 -11.25 5.69
CA GLN A 458 14.78 -12.00 5.00
C GLN A 458 15.90 -11.12 4.46
N TYR A 459 15.59 -9.89 4.02
CA TYR A 459 16.58 -8.94 3.50
C TYR A 459 17.52 -8.41 4.60
N HIS A 460 17.14 -8.45 5.88
CA HIS A 460 18.08 -8.22 6.98
C HIS A 460 18.99 -9.43 7.18
N ARG A 461 18.43 -10.64 7.07
CA ARG A 461 19.17 -11.91 7.26
C ARG A 461 20.16 -12.21 6.13
N THR A 462 19.88 -11.76 4.90
CA THR A 462 20.80 -11.80 3.76
C THR A 462 21.74 -10.59 3.69
N GLY A 463 21.65 -9.64 4.63
CA GLY A 463 22.51 -8.45 4.68
C GLY A 463 22.15 -7.33 3.68
N VAL A 464 21.09 -7.51 2.88
CA VAL A 464 20.61 -6.53 1.89
C VAL A 464 20.13 -5.26 2.57
N ILE A 465 19.56 -5.36 3.77
CA ILE A 465 19.17 -4.24 4.64
C ILE A 465 19.94 -4.36 5.95
N ALA A 466 20.82 -3.39 6.24
CA ALA A 466 21.48 -3.30 7.53
C ALA A 466 20.56 -2.71 8.61
N ASP A 467 20.91 -2.88 9.89
CA ASP A 467 20.10 -2.41 11.05
C ASP A 467 19.78 -0.89 11.04
N ASN A 468 20.58 -0.08 10.36
CA ASN A 468 20.40 1.37 10.17
C ASN A 468 19.60 1.73 8.90
N LEU A 469 18.96 0.73 8.27
CA LEU A 469 18.28 0.82 6.98
C LEU A 469 19.17 1.45 5.88
N THR A 470 20.43 1.00 5.77
CA THR A 470 21.22 1.16 4.54
C THR A 470 21.14 -0.10 3.71
N VAL A 471 20.98 0.06 2.39
CA VAL A 471 20.86 -1.05 1.45
C VAL A 471 22.21 -1.44 0.86
N ASN A 472 22.51 -2.74 0.84
CA ASN A 472 23.68 -3.31 0.17
C ASN A 472 23.27 -4.50 -0.72
N TRP A 473 23.02 -4.24 -2.00
CA TRP A 473 22.64 -5.27 -2.97
C TRP A 473 23.75 -6.30 -3.28
N GLU A 474 25.01 -6.08 -2.87
CA GLU A 474 26.11 -7.04 -3.05
C GLU A 474 26.17 -8.16 -1.99
N SER A 475 25.26 -8.17 -1.02
CA SER A 475 25.31 -9.10 0.12
C SER A 475 24.63 -10.46 -0.12
N SER A 476 23.80 -10.57 -1.17
CA SER A 476 22.87 -11.69 -1.43
C SER A 476 23.13 -12.40 -2.75
#